data_AF-K2CN98-F1
#
_entry.id   AF-K2CN98-F1
#
_cell.length_a   1.000
_cell.length_b   1.000
_cell.length_c   1.000
_cell.angle_alpha   90.00
_cell.angle_beta   90.00
_cell.angle_gamma   90.00
#
_symmetry.space_group_name_H-M   'P 1'
#
loop_
_entity.id
_entity.type
_entity.pdbx_description
1 polymer ?
#
loop_
_entity_poly.entity_id
_entity_poly.type
_entity_poly.pdbx_seq_one_letter_code
_entity_poly.pdbx_strand_id
1 'polypeptide(L)'
;MGSNLATILKVYSTDGYDPLYPRLYGEFINGSRQGYIMEANRSDAMIVPGFGQEDLPSNTNRLRVLDALGVRYILDRAENASTTKTFPPNRFAVVYEKDGWKIFENLLAAPRTFIAQSIETYTDKEDFSKEFFRNEFDPGTTVLIESSTKLSLSKPQGGSAEILNYQPNYVEIRTVVPTDSLLYLSDSYYPGWRAYVDNKETTIIKANYAFRGVSVPQGDHVITFRYDPWSFATGKKITILAIVITLVFLMRKRKS
;
A
#
# COMPACT_ATOMS: atom_id res chain seq x y z
N MET A 1 -0.72 -19.61 -9.38
CA MET A 1 -1.88 -20.37 -8.85
C MET A 1 -2.63 -19.44 -7.90
N GLY A 2 -3.77 -18.90 -8.34
CA GLY A 2 -4.74 -18.12 -7.55
C GLY A 2 -4.25 -16.93 -6.70
N SER A 3 -3.86 -15.80 -7.30
CA SER A 3 -3.58 -14.53 -6.59
C SER A 3 -4.79 -13.93 -5.84
N ASN A 4 -6.00 -14.46 -6.07
CA ASN A 4 -7.20 -14.10 -5.29
C ASN A 4 -7.31 -14.83 -3.95
N LEU A 5 -6.50 -15.87 -3.71
CA LEU A 5 -6.57 -16.65 -2.48
C LEU A 5 -6.21 -15.79 -1.27
N ALA A 6 -5.21 -14.91 -1.40
CA ALA A 6 -4.77 -14.01 -0.35
C ALA A 6 -5.94 -13.08 0.09
N THR A 7 -6.60 -12.41 -0.85
CA THR A 7 -7.76 -11.55 -0.57
C THR A 7 -8.95 -12.32 0.00
N ILE A 8 -9.28 -13.50 -0.54
CA ILE A 8 -10.38 -14.34 -0.04
C ILE A 8 -10.10 -14.83 1.39
N LEU A 9 -8.85 -15.18 1.68
CA LEU A 9 -8.40 -15.61 3.00
C LEU A 9 -8.10 -14.44 3.95
N LYS A 10 -8.30 -13.19 3.52
CA LYS A 10 -7.94 -11.97 4.27
C LYS A 10 -6.45 -11.92 4.66
N VAL A 11 -5.60 -12.57 3.86
CA VAL A 11 -4.14 -12.52 3.96
C VAL A 11 -3.66 -11.40 3.03
N TYR A 12 -2.99 -10.40 3.59
CA TYR A 12 -2.43 -9.30 2.82
C TYR A 12 -1.06 -9.71 2.27
N SER A 13 -0.85 -9.59 0.96
CA SER A 13 0.43 -9.85 0.29
C SER A 13 0.98 -8.57 -0.34
N THR A 14 2.31 -8.48 -0.44
CA THR A 14 3.00 -7.45 -1.25
C THR A 14 2.93 -7.72 -2.75
N ASP A 15 2.56 -8.95 -3.13
CA ASP A 15 2.34 -9.34 -4.52
C ASP A 15 1.06 -8.68 -5.03
N GLY A 16 1.21 -7.64 -5.85
CA GLY A 16 0.10 -6.92 -6.46
C GLY A 16 -0.70 -7.78 -7.45
N TYR A 17 -1.91 -7.29 -7.81
CA TYR A 17 -2.73 -7.86 -8.88
C TYR A 17 -2.05 -7.68 -10.24
N ASP A 18 -1.76 -8.77 -10.95
CA ASP A 18 -1.00 -8.78 -12.21
C ASP A 18 -1.89 -8.54 -13.46
N PRO A 19 -2.28 -7.27 -13.71
CA PRO A 19 -2.08 -6.73 -15.07
C PRO A 19 -1.67 -5.25 -15.11
N LEU A 20 -1.52 -4.54 -13.98
CA LEU A 20 -1.15 -3.12 -13.95
C LEU A 20 -0.17 -2.83 -12.83
N TYR A 21 1.13 -2.83 -13.14
CA TYR A 21 2.20 -2.40 -12.24
C TYR A 21 2.13 -0.88 -12.05
N PRO A 22 1.69 -0.35 -10.89
CA PRO A 22 1.72 1.09 -10.67
C PRO A 22 3.18 1.53 -10.61
N ARG A 23 3.60 2.37 -11.55
CA ARG A 23 4.99 2.82 -11.69
C ARG A 23 5.60 3.25 -10.35
N LEU A 24 4.90 4.11 -9.60
CA LEU A 24 5.35 4.60 -8.30
C LEU A 24 5.61 3.48 -7.28
N TYR A 25 4.76 2.46 -7.25
CA TYR A 25 4.93 1.32 -6.35
C TYR A 25 6.17 0.50 -6.75
N GLY A 26 6.36 0.24 -8.05
CA GLY A 26 7.58 -0.43 -8.54
C GLY A 26 8.86 0.34 -8.23
N GLU A 27 8.85 1.66 -8.43
CA GLU A 27 9.96 2.55 -8.08
C GLU A 27 10.24 2.53 -6.55
N PHE A 28 9.20 2.50 -5.71
CA PHE A 28 9.32 2.35 -4.26
C PHE A 28 9.93 1.01 -3.84
N ILE A 29 9.45 -0.10 -4.40
CA ILE A 29 9.99 -1.44 -4.12
C ILE A 29 11.47 -1.53 -4.53
N ASN A 30 11.86 -0.91 -5.65
CA ASN A 30 13.26 -0.89 -6.10
C ASN A 30 14.19 -0.22 -5.07
N GLY A 31 13.71 0.80 -4.36
CA GLY A 31 14.44 1.48 -3.28
C GLY A 31 14.89 0.55 -2.15
N SER A 32 14.24 -0.61 -1.97
CA SER A 32 14.66 -1.62 -1.00
C SER A 32 16.08 -2.18 -1.23
N ARG A 33 16.63 -2.04 -2.44
CA ARG A 33 17.95 -2.57 -2.78
C ARG A 33 19.06 -1.70 -2.22
N GLN A 34 19.03 -0.40 -2.53
CA GLN A 34 20.15 0.51 -2.33
C GLN A 34 19.76 1.81 -1.59
N GLY A 35 18.49 1.97 -1.19
CA GLY A 35 18.03 3.14 -0.46
C GLY A 35 17.81 4.37 -1.33
N TYR A 36 17.50 4.19 -2.61
CA TYR A 36 17.13 5.30 -3.48
C TYR A 36 16.10 4.88 -4.53
N ILE A 37 15.22 5.82 -4.86
CA ILE A 37 14.14 5.59 -5.80
C ILE A 37 14.63 5.78 -7.23
N MET A 38 14.62 4.71 -8.00
CA MET A 38 14.87 4.72 -9.45
C MET A 38 13.63 4.39 -10.25
N GLU A 39 13.67 4.72 -11.54
CA GLU A 39 12.78 4.09 -12.50
C GLU A 39 12.96 2.57 -12.49
N ALA A 40 11.90 1.85 -12.14
CA ALA A 40 11.91 0.39 -12.11
C ALA A 40 11.38 -0.18 -13.43
N ASN A 41 12.13 -1.11 -14.02
CA ASN A 41 11.59 -1.99 -15.05
C ASN A 41 10.65 -3.02 -14.40
N ARG A 42 9.57 -3.40 -15.10
CA ARG A 42 8.48 -4.23 -14.56
C ARG A 42 8.94 -5.56 -13.95
N SER A 43 10.05 -6.12 -14.43
CA SER A 43 10.57 -7.42 -13.99
C SER A 43 11.37 -7.37 -12.68
N ASP A 44 11.67 -6.18 -12.15
CA ASP A 44 12.60 -5.98 -11.03
C ASP A 44 11.95 -5.64 -9.68
N ALA A 45 10.63 -5.42 -9.66
CA ALA A 45 9.89 -5.09 -8.45
C ALA A 45 9.54 -6.35 -7.62
N MET A 46 10.53 -7.21 -7.47
CA MET A 46 10.56 -8.20 -6.41
C MET A 46 11.31 -7.57 -5.24
N ILE A 47 10.83 -7.79 -4.02
CA ILE A 47 11.72 -7.65 -2.86
C ILE A 47 12.84 -8.66 -3.12
N VAL A 48 14.05 -8.16 -3.41
CA VAL A 48 15.18 -9.00 -3.81
C VAL A 48 15.32 -10.13 -2.80
N PRO A 49 15.51 -11.38 -3.25
CA PRO A 49 15.54 -12.49 -2.33
C PRO A 49 16.63 -12.26 -1.29
N GLY A 50 16.24 -12.24 -0.01
CA GLY A 50 17.14 -12.20 1.13
C GLY A 50 17.90 -13.52 1.32
N PHE A 51 18.39 -14.14 0.25
CA PHE A 51 19.10 -15.41 0.32
C PHE A 51 20.51 -15.18 0.87
N GLY A 52 20.91 -16.06 1.78
CA GLY A 52 22.17 -15.95 2.52
C GLY A 52 21.94 -15.65 4.00
N GLN A 53 22.95 -15.92 4.82
CA GLN A 53 22.79 -15.83 6.27
C GLN A 53 22.66 -14.38 6.77
N GLU A 54 23.13 -13.38 6.02
CA GLU A 54 23.27 -12.00 6.53
C GLU A 54 22.63 -10.93 5.62
N ASP A 55 22.02 -11.29 4.48
CA ASP A 55 21.54 -10.30 3.51
C ASP A 55 20.32 -9.50 4.01
N LEU A 56 19.30 -10.17 4.56
CA LEU A 56 18.13 -9.49 5.12
C LEU A 56 18.45 -8.54 6.30
N PRO A 57 19.17 -8.96 7.36
CA PRO A 57 19.45 -8.08 8.50
C PRO A 57 20.45 -6.95 8.18
N SER A 58 21.36 -7.13 7.21
CA SER A 58 22.38 -6.13 6.88
C SER A 58 21.84 -5.00 5.99
N ASN A 59 20.76 -5.25 5.24
CA ASN A 59 20.13 -4.25 4.40
C ASN A 59 19.01 -3.50 5.14
N THR A 60 19.38 -2.44 5.86
CA THR A 60 18.45 -1.59 6.61
C THR A 60 17.39 -0.94 5.71
N ASN A 61 17.72 -0.62 4.46
CA ASN A 61 16.78 -0.06 3.49
C ASN A 61 15.65 -1.04 3.14
N ARG A 62 16.01 -2.31 2.93
CA ARG A 62 15.03 -3.38 2.67
C ARG A 62 14.09 -3.58 3.84
N LEU A 63 14.65 -3.65 5.04
CA LEU A 63 13.91 -3.77 6.27
C LEU A 63 12.92 -2.61 6.45
N ARG A 64 13.35 -1.37 6.18
CA ARG A 64 12.48 -0.19 6.24
C ARG A 64 11.35 -0.23 5.22
N VAL A 65 11.62 -0.70 3.99
CA VAL A 65 10.57 -0.90 2.97
C VAL A 65 9.58 -1.97 3.40
N LEU A 66 10.04 -3.11 3.94
CA LEU A 66 9.17 -4.15 4.49
C LEU A 66 8.28 -3.61 5.61
N ASP A 67 8.84 -2.80 6.50
CA ASP A 67 8.08 -2.18 7.59
C ASP A 67 7.00 -1.24 7.03
N ALA A 68 7.35 -0.34 6.10
CA ALA A 68 6.42 0.61 5.49
C ALA A 68 5.27 -0.05 4.70
N LEU A 69 5.54 -1.20 4.11
CA LEU A 69 4.55 -2.04 3.42
C LEU A 69 3.64 -2.81 4.40
N GLY A 70 3.96 -2.80 5.70
CA GLY A 70 3.25 -3.56 6.72
C GLY A 70 3.42 -5.07 6.56
N VAL A 71 4.59 -5.52 6.07
CA VAL A 71 4.89 -6.96 5.94
C VAL A 71 5.11 -7.54 7.32
N ARG A 72 4.02 -8.02 7.92
CA ARG A 72 4.01 -8.61 9.25
C ARG A 72 4.43 -10.08 9.26
N TYR A 73 4.12 -10.84 8.22
CA TYR A 73 4.44 -12.27 8.16
C TYR A 73 5.32 -12.59 6.96
N ILE A 74 6.40 -13.32 7.20
CA ILE A 74 7.32 -13.82 6.18
C ILE A 74 7.25 -15.34 6.20
N LEU A 75 6.92 -15.92 5.05
CA LEU A 75 6.91 -17.36 4.84
C LEU A 75 8.28 -17.81 4.33
N ASP A 76 8.88 -18.76 5.03
CA ASP A 76 10.18 -19.32 4.70
C ASP A 76 10.13 -20.84 4.63
N ARG A 77 10.98 -21.44 3.79
CA ARG A 77 11.07 -22.89 3.61
C ARG A 77 12.43 -23.38 4.07
N ALA A 78 12.48 -24.52 4.74
CA ALA A 78 13.69 -25.11 5.31
C ALA A 78 14.83 -25.31 4.28
N GLU A 79 14.48 -25.49 2.99
CA GLU A 79 15.42 -25.55 1.86
C GLU A 79 16.27 -24.28 1.70
N ASN A 80 15.79 -23.13 2.20
CA ASN A 80 16.52 -21.86 2.18
C ASN A 80 17.66 -21.80 3.22
N ALA A 81 17.73 -22.78 4.14
CA ALA A 81 18.75 -22.88 5.20
C ALA A 81 18.88 -21.58 6.04
N SER A 82 17.77 -20.86 6.23
CA SER A 82 17.73 -19.64 7.04
C SER A 82 18.03 -19.93 8.51
N THR A 83 18.75 -19.01 9.14
CA THR A 83 19.16 -19.13 10.55
C THR A 83 18.71 -17.90 11.33
N THR A 84 19.06 -17.85 12.63
CA THR A 84 18.92 -16.64 13.45
C THR A 84 19.76 -15.47 12.95
N LYS A 85 20.73 -15.70 12.05
CA LYS A 85 21.38 -14.60 11.34
C LYS A 85 20.43 -14.01 10.30
N THR A 86 19.74 -14.84 9.51
CA THR A 86 18.78 -14.36 8.51
C THR A 86 17.58 -13.67 9.17
N PHE A 87 17.06 -14.26 10.24
CA PHE A 87 15.92 -13.76 11.00
C PHE A 87 16.31 -13.58 12.48
N PRO A 88 16.92 -12.44 12.85
CA PRO A 88 17.36 -12.21 14.21
C PRO A 88 16.17 -12.08 15.18
N PRO A 89 16.23 -12.71 16.37
CA PRO A 89 15.09 -12.84 17.28
C PRO A 89 14.65 -11.52 17.94
N ASN A 90 15.49 -10.49 17.90
CA ASN A 90 15.12 -9.14 18.33
C ASN A 90 14.14 -8.45 17.37
N ARG A 91 13.93 -9.00 16.17
CA ARG A 91 13.07 -8.43 15.13
C ARG A 91 12.05 -9.42 14.59
N PHE A 92 12.42 -10.70 14.48
CA PHE A 92 11.58 -11.73 13.89
C PHE A 92 11.31 -12.84 14.89
N ALA A 93 10.02 -13.12 15.14
CA ALA A 93 9.58 -14.22 15.98
C ALA A 93 9.04 -15.36 15.13
N VAL A 94 9.41 -16.60 15.41
CA VAL A 94 8.78 -17.77 14.77
C VAL A 94 7.40 -17.97 15.40
N VAL A 95 6.34 -17.89 14.60
CA VAL A 95 4.95 -18.07 15.06
C VAL A 95 4.32 -19.37 14.57
N TYR A 96 4.94 -20.02 13.58
CA TYR A 96 4.52 -21.31 13.06
C TYR A 96 5.71 -22.07 12.48
N GLU A 97 5.77 -23.38 12.71
CA GLU A 97 6.74 -24.28 12.09
C GLU A 97 6.12 -25.67 11.88
N LYS A 98 6.06 -26.14 10.63
CA LYS A 98 5.56 -27.49 10.30
C LYS A 98 5.98 -27.91 8.89
N ASP A 99 6.32 -29.19 8.70
CA ASP A 99 6.58 -29.80 7.37
C ASP A 99 7.60 -29.02 6.52
N GLY A 100 8.64 -28.47 7.17
CA GLY A 100 9.66 -27.66 6.50
C GLY A 100 9.25 -26.23 6.15
N TRP A 101 8.07 -25.77 6.58
CA TRP A 101 7.66 -24.37 6.50
C TRP A 101 7.83 -23.67 7.84
N LYS A 102 8.30 -22.42 7.81
CA LYS A 102 8.35 -21.50 8.95
C LYS A 102 7.62 -20.21 8.61
N ILE A 103 6.89 -19.67 9.57
CA ILE A 103 6.31 -18.32 9.49
C ILE A 103 6.98 -17.46 10.54
N PHE A 104 7.61 -16.38 10.08
CA PHE A 104 8.21 -15.36 10.92
C PHE A 104 7.28 -14.15 11.01
N GLU A 105 7.03 -13.67 12.22
CA GLU A 105 6.40 -12.38 12.49
C GLU A 105 7.46 -11.29 12.57
N ASN A 106 7.40 -10.28 11.70
CA ASN A 106 8.18 -9.05 11.78
C ASN A 106 7.56 -8.13 12.85
N LEU A 107 8.23 -8.02 13.99
CA LEU A 107 7.76 -7.28 15.16
C LEU A 107 7.80 -5.75 14.95
N LEU A 108 8.50 -5.28 13.91
CA LEU A 108 8.65 -3.86 13.58
C LEU A 108 7.82 -3.44 12.35
N ALA A 109 6.95 -4.33 11.84
CA ALA A 109 6.10 -4.00 10.71
C ALA A 109 5.14 -2.84 11.07
N ALA A 110 5.08 -1.82 10.21
CA ALA A 110 4.13 -0.73 10.41
C ALA A 110 2.69 -1.23 10.27
N PRO A 111 1.72 -0.62 10.97
CA PRO A 111 0.32 -0.85 10.71
C PRO A 111 -0.02 -0.54 9.24
N ARG A 112 -0.93 -1.32 8.64
CA ARG A 112 -1.41 -1.06 7.26
C ARG A 112 -2.03 0.34 7.14
N THR A 113 -2.63 0.84 8.22
CA THR A 113 -3.14 2.20 8.33
C THR A 113 -2.84 2.75 9.70
N PHE A 114 -2.52 4.05 9.78
CA PHE A 114 -2.28 4.76 11.02
C PHE A 114 -2.53 6.26 10.83
N ILE A 115 -2.70 6.97 11.95
CA ILE A 115 -2.69 8.43 11.97
C ILE A 115 -1.25 8.89 12.15
N ALA A 116 -0.75 9.68 11.19
CA ALA A 116 0.62 10.19 11.23
C ALA A 116 0.87 10.95 12.55
N GLN A 117 2.00 10.70 13.19
CA GLN A 117 2.49 11.48 14.34
C GLN A 117 3.42 12.60 13.88
N SER A 118 4.09 12.40 12.74
CA SER A 118 4.91 13.41 12.09
C SER A 118 4.60 13.41 10.59
N ILE A 119 4.57 14.61 10.00
CA ILE A 119 4.45 14.80 8.56
C ILE A 119 5.64 15.62 8.12
N GLU A 120 6.40 15.05 7.21
CA GLU A 120 7.56 15.67 6.61
C GLU A 120 7.32 15.82 5.11
N THR A 121 8.07 16.71 4.49
CA THR A 121 7.88 17.04 3.07
C THR A 121 9.11 16.71 2.26
N TYR A 122 8.92 16.34 1.00
CA TYR A 122 10.01 16.18 0.04
C TYR A 122 9.73 16.97 -1.25
N THR A 123 10.77 17.29 -2.02
CA THR A 123 10.64 18.04 -3.29
C THR A 123 10.66 17.14 -4.53
N ASP A 124 11.44 16.08 -4.51
CA ASP A 124 11.67 15.18 -5.64
C ASP A 124 12.09 13.78 -5.18
N LYS A 125 12.49 12.92 -6.12
CA LYS A 125 12.85 11.51 -5.83
C LYS A 125 14.13 11.39 -5.01
N GLU A 126 15.10 12.27 -5.23
CA GLU A 126 16.39 12.24 -4.54
C GLU A 126 16.20 12.69 -3.09
N ASP A 127 15.47 13.78 -2.89
CA ASP A 127 15.09 14.27 -1.57
C ASP A 127 14.23 13.25 -0.82
N PHE A 128 13.21 12.66 -1.46
CA PHE A 128 12.45 11.57 -0.85
C PHE A 128 13.34 10.40 -0.42
N SER A 129 14.29 10.00 -1.26
CA SER A 129 15.20 8.90 -0.96
C SER A 129 16.06 9.22 0.26
N LYS A 130 16.64 10.42 0.31
CA LYS A 130 17.42 10.90 1.44
C LYS A 130 16.61 10.91 2.74
N GLU A 131 15.39 11.42 2.70
CA GLU A 131 14.55 11.54 3.90
C GLU A 131 13.93 10.22 4.34
N PHE A 132 13.45 9.39 3.41
CA PHE A 132 12.85 8.09 3.74
C PHE A 132 13.90 7.08 4.21
N PHE A 133 15.11 7.09 3.62
CA PHE A 133 16.13 6.09 3.93
C PHE A 133 17.13 6.50 5.03
N ARG A 134 16.99 7.69 5.65
CA ARG A 134 17.81 8.08 6.82
C ARG A 134 17.53 7.18 8.03
N ASN A 135 18.52 6.96 8.89
CA ASN A 135 18.46 5.99 9.98
C ASN A 135 17.31 6.23 10.97
N GLU A 136 17.00 7.50 11.24
CA GLU A 136 16.03 7.94 12.23
C GLU A 136 14.58 7.99 11.69
N PHE A 137 14.36 7.65 10.41
CA PHE A 137 13.02 7.64 9.83
C PHE A 137 12.23 6.41 10.27
N ASP A 138 11.10 6.65 10.94
CA ASP A 138 10.12 5.63 11.34
C ASP A 138 8.92 5.60 10.38
N PRO A 139 8.79 4.57 9.51
CA PRO A 139 7.68 4.47 8.56
C PRO A 139 6.33 4.11 9.22
N GLY A 140 6.31 3.74 10.50
CA GLY A 140 5.10 3.43 11.26
C GLY A 140 4.44 4.64 11.91
N THR A 141 5.14 5.78 11.97
CA THR A 141 4.63 7.01 12.60
C THR A 141 4.78 8.25 11.74
N THR A 142 5.75 8.27 10.82
CA THR A 142 6.08 9.44 10.00
C THR A 142 5.63 9.23 8.56
N VAL A 143 5.03 10.27 7.98
CA VAL A 143 4.57 10.27 6.59
C VAL A 143 5.25 11.40 5.81
N LEU A 144 5.88 11.04 4.69
CA LEU A 144 6.42 11.97 3.71
C LEU A 144 5.38 12.31 2.65
N ILE A 145 5.19 13.61 2.39
CA ILE A 145 4.30 14.12 1.33
C ILE A 145 5.05 15.11 0.42
N GLU A 146 4.56 15.34 -0.79
CA GLU A 146 5.16 16.35 -1.66
C GLU A 146 4.99 17.75 -1.07
N SER A 147 6.04 18.58 -1.13
CA SER A 147 6.04 19.96 -0.62
C SER A 147 4.99 20.86 -1.29
N SER A 148 4.56 20.51 -2.51
CA SER A 148 3.47 21.20 -3.22
C SER A 148 2.07 20.88 -2.68
N THR A 149 1.94 19.86 -1.84
CA THR A 149 0.68 19.45 -1.21
C THR A 149 0.27 20.51 -0.19
N LYS A 150 -0.83 21.20 -0.47
CA LYS A 150 -1.41 22.16 0.49
C LYS A 150 -2.12 21.41 1.60
N LEU A 151 -1.47 21.33 2.76
CA LEU A 151 -2.03 20.70 3.95
C LEU A 151 -2.01 21.71 5.11
N SER A 152 -3.18 22.09 5.60
CA SER A 152 -3.31 22.95 6.78
C SER A 152 -3.57 22.08 8.00
N LEU A 153 -2.54 21.41 8.51
CA LEU A 153 -2.64 20.66 9.76
C LEU A 153 -1.89 21.38 10.88
N SER A 154 -2.55 21.46 12.03
CA SER A 154 -1.90 21.79 13.28
C SER A 154 -1.15 20.55 13.73
N LYS A 155 0.19 20.61 13.80
CA LYS A 155 1.14 19.56 14.23
C LYS A 155 0.44 18.26 14.72
N PRO A 156 0.44 17.19 13.91
CA PRO A 156 -0.35 16.00 14.23
C PRO A 156 0.11 15.36 15.54
N GLN A 157 -0.83 14.87 16.34
CA GLN A 157 -0.55 14.24 17.64
C GLN A 157 -0.77 12.72 17.61
N GLY A 158 -0.91 12.14 16.42
CA GLY A 158 -1.36 10.77 16.25
C GLY A 158 -2.85 10.61 16.54
N GLY A 159 -3.28 9.38 16.77
CA GLY A 159 -4.68 9.01 16.97
C GLY A 159 -4.85 7.51 16.76
N SER A 160 -6.10 7.07 16.63
CA SER A 160 -6.40 5.68 16.27
C SER A 160 -6.96 5.60 14.86
N ALA A 161 -6.62 4.52 14.16
CA ALA A 161 -7.18 4.15 12.87
C ALA A 161 -7.45 2.64 12.87
N GLU A 162 -8.67 2.24 12.53
CA GLU A 162 -9.11 0.85 12.50
C GLU A 162 -9.77 0.55 11.16
N ILE A 163 -9.28 -0.46 10.44
CA ILE A 163 -9.91 -0.93 9.20
C ILE A 163 -11.17 -1.73 9.57
N LEU A 164 -12.35 -1.18 9.27
CA LEU A 164 -13.64 -1.83 9.50
C LEU A 164 -13.99 -2.82 8.38
N ASN A 165 -13.66 -2.46 7.13
CA ASN A 165 -13.95 -3.27 5.96
C ASN A 165 -12.84 -3.09 4.92
N TYR A 166 -12.40 -4.20 4.33
CA TYR A 166 -11.34 -4.21 3.34
C TYR A 166 -11.72 -5.13 2.18
N GLN A 167 -11.88 -4.54 1.00
CA GLN A 167 -12.20 -5.19 -0.26
C GLN A 167 -11.34 -4.60 -1.38
N PRO A 168 -11.15 -5.31 -2.51
CA PRO A 168 -10.32 -4.84 -3.61
C PRO A 168 -10.65 -3.44 -4.15
N ASN A 169 -11.92 -3.05 -4.11
CA ASN A 169 -12.44 -1.78 -4.63
C ASN A 169 -13.03 -0.87 -3.54
N TYR A 170 -12.95 -1.26 -2.26
CA TYR A 170 -13.55 -0.55 -1.15
C TYR A 170 -12.75 -0.76 0.13
N VAL A 171 -12.36 0.33 0.80
CA VAL A 171 -11.73 0.29 2.12
C VAL A 171 -12.47 1.27 3.03
N GLU A 172 -12.79 0.85 4.24
CA GLU A 172 -13.45 1.66 5.26
C GLU A 172 -12.66 1.62 6.54
N ILE A 173 -12.37 2.81 7.07
CA ILE A 173 -11.47 3.02 8.19
C ILE A 173 -12.15 3.97 9.16
N ARG A 174 -12.29 3.56 10.42
CA ARG A 174 -12.69 4.46 11.50
C ARG A 174 -11.46 5.13 12.07
N THR A 175 -11.55 6.42 12.32
CA THR A 175 -10.46 7.20 12.90
C THR A 175 -10.96 8.01 14.08
N VAL A 176 -10.17 8.06 15.15
CA VAL A 176 -10.39 9.00 16.26
C VAL A 176 -9.12 9.82 16.45
N VAL A 177 -9.20 11.12 16.19
CA VAL A 177 -8.05 12.03 16.18
C VAL A 177 -8.28 13.26 17.06
N PRO A 178 -7.30 13.65 17.91
CA PRO A 178 -7.43 14.79 18.82
C PRO A 178 -7.20 16.14 18.14
N THR A 179 -6.60 16.15 16.95
CA THR A 179 -6.33 17.33 16.13
C THR A 179 -6.50 16.97 14.66
N ASP A 180 -6.64 17.98 13.79
CA ASP A 180 -6.55 17.77 12.35
C ASP A 180 -5.26 17.00 12.02
N SER A 181 -5.40 15.88 11.34
CA SER A 181 -4.33 14.90 11.14
C SER A 181 -4.32 14.32 9.73
N LEU A 182 -3.30 13.51 9.41
CA LEU A 182 -3.20 12.77 8.17
C LEU A 182 -3.37 11.28 8.46
N LEU A 183 -4.38 10.65 7.86
CA LEU A 183 -4.49 9.21 7.79
C LEU A 183 -3.56 8.70 6.70
N TYR A 184 -2.73 7.71 7.02
CA TYR A 184 -1.95 6.92 6.07
C TYR A 184 -2.63 5.57 5.79
N LEU A 185 -2.58 5.12 4.55
CA LEU A 185 -2.98 3.77 4.14
C LEU A 185 -1.94 3.20 3.18
N SER A 186 -1.35 2.05 3.53
CA SER A 186 -0.35 1.30 2.74
C SER A 186 -0.97 0.57 1.53
N ASP A 187 -1.83 1.27 0.80
CA ASP A 187 -2.37 0.87 -0.50
C ASP A 187 -1.80 1.79 -1.58
N SER A 188 -1.49 1.24 -2.75
CA SER A 188 -0.88 2.03 -3.82
C SER A 188 -1.74 3.22 -4.25
N TYR A 189 -1.14 4.40 -4.33
CA TYR A 189 -1.71 5.60 -4.94
C TYR A 189 -1.85 5.37 -6.45
N TYR A 190 -3.10 5.30 -6.92
CA TYR A 190 -3.40 5.02 -8.32
C TYR A 190 -4.64 5.81 -8.79
N PRO A 191 -4.64 6.34 -10.03
CA PRO A 191 -5.80 7.06 -10.57
C PRO A 191 -7.09 6.21 -10.57
N GLY A 192 -8.21 6.84 -10.21
CA GLY A 192 -9.54 6.21 -10.17
C GLY A 192 -10.03 5.85 -8.77
N TRP A 193 -9.17 5.92 -7.75
CA TRP A 193 -9.61 5.93 -6.36
C TRP A 193 -10.15 7.29 -5.96
N ARG A 194 -11.22 7.29 -5.16
CA ARG A 194 -11.77 8.47 -4.49
C ARG A 194 -11.82 8.22 -2.99
N ALA A 195 -11.65 9.28 -2.20
CA ALA A 195 -11.74 9.22 -0.76
C ALA A 195 -12.89 10.09 -0.25
N TYR A 196 -13.46 9.70 0.88
CA TYR A 196 -14.54 10.41 1.54
C TYR A 196 -14.29 10.43 3.05
N VAL A 197 -14.50 11.57 3.70
CA VAL A 197 -14.59 11.73 5.16
C VAL A 197 -16.06 11.93 5.48
N ASP A 198 -16.69 11.01 6.20
CA ASP A 198 -18.13 11.05 6.51
C ASP A 198 -19.02 11.27 5.28
N ASN A 199 -18.73 10.54 4.20
CA ASN A 199 -19.38 10.63 2.89
C ASN A 199 -19.17 11.95 2.12
N LYS A 200 -18.38 12.89 2.64
CA LYS A 200 -17.95 14.08 1.89
C LYS A 200 -16.66 13.79 1.13
N GLU A 201 -16.67 13.98 -0.18
CA GLU A 201 -15.51 13.72 -1.04
C GLU A 201 -14.32 14.60 -0.63
N THR A 202 -13.13 14.00 -0.62
CA THR A 202 -11.87 14.65 -0.28
C THR A 202 -10.75 14.18 -1.21
N THR A 203 -9.68 14.97 -1.28
CA THR A 203 -8.52 14.68 -2.13
C THR A 203 -7.65 13.60 -1.49
N ILE A 204 -7.29 12.59 -2.28
CA ILE A 204 -6.25 11.62 -1.88
C ILE A 204 -4.88 12.28 -2.05
N ILE A 205 -4.11 12.28 -0.99
CA ILE A 205 -2.72 12.75 -0.95
C ILE A 205 -1.81 11.58 -1.28
N LYS A 206 -0.75 11.85 -2.04
CA LYS A 206 0.33 10.89 -2.26
C LYS A 206 1.25 10.88 -1.03
N ALA A 207 1.17 9.81 -0.27
CA ALA A 207 1.91 9.61 0.97
C ALA A 207 3.03 8.58 0.77
N ASN A 208 4.18 8.77 1.41
CA ASN A 208 5.35 7.89 1.33
C ASN A 208 5.64 7.44 -0.11
N TYR A 209 5.66 8.40 -1.04
CA TYR A 209 5.91 8.23 -2.48
C TYR A 209 4.85 7.49 -3.30
N ALA A 210 4.35 6.36 -2.80
CA ALA A 210 3.54 5.42 -3.57
C ALA A 210 2.21 5.05 -2.92
N PHE A 211 1.87 5.63 -1.77
CA PHE A 211 0.71 5.23 -0.96
C PHE A 211 -0.32 6.34 -0.81
N ARG A 212 -1.47 6.01 -0.22
CA ARG A 212 -2.58 6.95 -0.06
C ARG A 212 -2.55 7.60 1.32
N GLY A 213 -2.82 8.90 1.33
CA GLY A 213 -3.14 9.64 2.54
C GLY A 213 -4.42 10.44 2.39
N VAL A 214 -5.09 10.74 3.50
CA VAL A 214 -6.29 11.59 3.54
C VAL A 214 -6.21 12.51 4.76
N SER A 215 -6.48 13.81 4.56
CA SER A 215 -6.63 14.74 5.67
C SER A 215 -7.90 14.41 6.46
N VAL A 216 -7.76 14.26 7.77
CA VAL A 216 -8.86 13.93 8.69
C VAL A 216 -9.01 15.08 9.69
N PRO A 217 -10.17 15.73 9.76
CA PRO A 217 -10.44 16.74 10.78
C PRO A 217 -10.38 16.16 12.19
N GLN A 218 -10.20 17.01 13.20
CA GLN A 218 -10.35 16.61 14.60
C GLN A 218 -11.72 15.96 14.86
N GLY A 219 -11.73 14.78 15.48
CA GLY A 219 -12.96 14.08 15.84
C GLY A 219 -12.93 12.57 15.61
N ASP A 220 -14.13 11.97 15.65
CA ASP A 220 -14.38 10.59 15.23
C ASP A 220 -15.01 10.62 13.83
N HIS A 221 -14.37 9.95 12.89
CA HIS A 221 -14.72 10.00 11.47
C HIS A 221 -14.64 8.62 10.83
N VAL A 222 -15.46 8.41 9.80
CA VAL A 222 -15.35 7.24 8.91
C VAL A 222 -14.77 7.68 7.57
N ILE A 223 -13.62 7.13 7.25
CA ILE A 223 -12.92 7.35 5.98
C ILE A 223 -13.22 6.18 5.05
N THR A 224 -13.70 6.48 3.84
CA THR A 224 -13.92 5.45 2.83
C THR A 224 -13.11 5.74 1.58
N PHE A 225 -12.45 4.71 1.06
CA PHE A 225 -11.80 4.72 -0.26
C PHE A 225 -12.62 3.85 -1.20
N ARG A 226 -12.96 4.38 -2.38
CA ARG A 226 -13.77 3.67 -3.39
C ARG A 226 -13.07 3.74 -4.73
N TYR A 227 -12.93 2.61 -5.40
CA TYR A 227 -12.42 2.56 -6.77
C TYR A 227 -13.57 2.79 -7.76
N ASP A 228 -13.64 3.98 -8.35
CA ASP A 228 -14.66 4.39 -9.32
C ASP A 228 -14.01 5.13 -10.52
N PRO A 229 -13.32 4.39 -11.41
CA PRO A 229 -12.63 4.97 -12.55
C PRO A 229 -13.62 5.41 -13.64
N TRP A 230 -13.36 6.58 -14.24
CA TRP A 230 -14.22 7.14 -15.29
C TRP A 230 -14.33 6.22 -16.53
N SER A 231 -13.30 5.40 -16.79
CA SER A 231 -13.27 4.42 -17.87
C SER A 231 -14.34 3.33 -17.73
N PHE A 232 -14.72 2.97 -16.50
CA PHE A 232 -15.78 2.00 -16.26
C PHE A 232 -17.14 2.58 -16.63
N ALA A 233 -17.38 3.85 -16.29
CA ALA A 233 -18.61 4.55 -16.66
C ALA A 233 -18.76 4.72 -18.19
N THR A 234 -17.68 5.02 -18.91
CA THR A 234 -17.70 5.10 -20.39
C THR A 234 -17.83 3.72 -21.03
N GLY A 235 -17.11 2.71 -20.53
CA GLY A 235 -17.23 1.32 -20.98
C GLY A 235 -18.66 0.81 -20.90
N LYS A 236 -19.33 1.02 -19.75
CA LYS A 236 -20.73 0.64 -19.55
C LYS A 236 -21.66 1.27 -20.59
N LYS A 237 -21.48 2.57 -20.90
CA LYS A 237 -22.29 3.27 -21.92
C LYS A 237 -22.07 2.68 -23.31
N ILE A 238 -20.80 2.40 -23.67
CA ILE A 238 -20.45 1.78 -24.97
C ILE A 238 -21.04 0.38 -25.08
N THR A 239 -20.94 -0.45 -24.03
CA THR A 239 -21.53 -1.79 -24.02
C THR A 239 -23.06 -1.75 -24.17
N ILE A 240 -23.75 -0.86 -23.46
CA ILE A 240 -25.20 -0.68 -23.60
C ILE A 240 -25.55 -0.28 -25.03
N LEU A 241 -24.82 0.68 -25.62
CA LEU A 241 -25.05 1.12 -26.99
C LEU A 241 -24.83 -0.02 -28.00
N ALA A 242 -23.77 -0.81 -27.84
CA ALA A 242 -23.49 -1.97 -28.67
C ALA A 242 -24.61 -3.01 -28.59
N ILE A 243 -25.08 -3.34 -27.39
CA ILE A 243 -26.20 -4.26 -27.18
C ILE A 243 -27.46 -3.75 -27.88
N VAL A 244 -27.79 -2.46 -27.74
CA VAL A 244 -28.95 -1.84 -28.40
C VAL A 244 -28.83 -1.94 -29.92
N ILE A 245 -27.67 -1.62 -30.49
CA ILE A 245 -27.43 -1.72 -31.94
C ILE A 245 -27.58 -3.17 -32.43
N THR A 246 -26.99 -4.14 -31.72
CA THR A 246 -27.11 -5.56 -32.06
C THR A 246 -28.57 -6.03 -32.00
N LEU A 247 -29.32 -5.65 -30.97
CA LEU A 247 -30.73 -5.99 -30.83
C LEU A 247 -31.57 -5.39 -31.97
N VAL A 248 -31.35 -4.12 -32.31
CA VAL A 248 -32.04 -3.46 -33.43
C VAL A 248 -31.73 -4.17 -34.76
N PHE A 249 -30.49 -4.58 -34.98
CA PHE A 249 -30.08 -5.32 -36.17
C PHE A 249 -30.76 -6.70 -36.25
N LEU A 250 -30.80 -7.44 -35.15
CA LEU A 250 -31.48 -8.74 -35.08
C LEU A 250 -33.00 -8.61 -35.29
N MET A 251 -33.63 -7.58 -34.73
CA MET A 251 -35.06 -7.31 -34.92
C MET A 251 -35.40 -6.93 -36.36
N ARG A 252 -34.51 -6.22 -37.06
CA ARG A 252 -34.67 -5.92 -38.50
C ARG A 252 -34.54 -7.17 -39.35
N LYS A 253 -33.57 -8.04 -39.06
CA LYS A 253 -33.34 -9.28 -39.81
C LYS A 253 -34.47 -10.31 -39.64
N ARG A 254 -35.19 -10.28 -38.51
CA ARG A 254 -36.34 -11.17 -38.25
C ARG A 254 -37.65 -10.71 -38.92
N LYS A 255 -37.70 -9.46 -39.41
CA LYS A 255 -38.85 -8.90 -40.15
C LYS A 255 -38.68 -8.93 -41.68
N SER A 256 -37.49 -9.27 -42.17
CA SER A 256 -37.20 -9.51 -43.59
C SER A 256 -37.20 -11.01 -43.87
#